data_AF-A0A920N2T3-F1
#
_entry.id   AF-A0A920N2T3-F1
#
_cell.length_a   1.000
_cell.length_b   1.000
_cell.length_c   1.000
_cell.angle_alpha   90.00
_cell.angle_beta   90.00
_cell.angle_gamma   90.00
#
_symmetry.space_group_name_H-M   'P 1'
#
loop_
_entity.id
_entity.type
_entity.pdbx_description
1 polymer ?
#
loop_
_entity_poly.entity_id
_entity_poly.type
_entity_poly.pdbx_seq_one_letter_code
_entity_poly.pdbx_strand_id
1 'polypeptide(L)'
;MIIPPVRLVDDWTICDDVFRLILSQVRAKRETAGDFRAQIASNNTGIRRLTTLLERHGSDVVSEYVNELIEYTDRLTRAEIAKLPHGTYHAEGVVDNDGFTDDPVKLVCSIVIDDDGCCLITPAVTLSDQHRST
;
A
#
# COMPACT_ATOMS: atom_id res chain seq x y z
N MET A 1 1.08 -16.97 3.70
CA MET A 1 1.25 -17.32 2.28
C MET A 1 1.76 -16.08 1.57
N ILE A 2 2.86 -16.19 0.84
CA ILE A 2 3.35 -15.13 -0.06
C ILE A 2 3.00 -15.59 -1.47
N ILE A 3 2.25 -14.77 -2.21
CA ILE A 3 1.93 -15.04 -3.62
C ILE A 3 2.75 -14.05 -4.45
N PRO A 4 3.65 -14.51 -5.34
CA PRO A 4 4.32 -13.61 -6.26
C PRO A 4 3.30 -12.98 -7.23
N PRO A 5 3.61 -11.85 -7.88
CA PRO A 5 2.74 -11.30 -8.93
C PRO A 5 2.48 -12.35 -10.02
N VAL A 6 1.23 -12.79 -10.15
CA VAL A 6 0.78 -13.77 -11.14
C VAL A 6 -0.51 -13.29 -11.79
N ARG A 7 -0.72 -13.66 -13.06
CA ARG A 7 -1.95 -13.33 -13.78
C ARG A 7 -3.10 -14.19 -13.24
N LEU A 8 -4.05 -13.57 -12.54
CA LEU A 8 -5.22 -14.23 -11.96
C LEU A 8 -6.45 -14.23 -12.89
N VAL A 9 -6.54 -13.22 -13.76
CA VAL A 9 -7.63 -13.06 -14.72
C VAL A 9 -7.02 -12.97 -16.11
N ASP A 10 -7.52 -13.78 -17.04
CA ASP A 10 -7.18 -13.74 -18.45
C ASP A 10 -8.46 -13.63 -19.26
N ASP A 11 -8.50 -12.69 -20.20
CA ASP A 11 -9.70 -12.38 -20.99
C ASP A 11 -10.99 -12.32 -20.14
N TRP A 12 -10.95 -11.53 -19.06
CA TRP A 12 -12.06 -11.32 -18.12
C TRP A 12 -12.53 -12.57 -17.35
N THR A 13 -11.83 -13.68 -17.50
CA THR A 13 -12.14 -14.96 -16.87
C THR A 13 -11.07 -15.31 -15.82
N ILE A 14 -11.51 -15.79 -14.66
CA ILE A 14 -10.58 -16.21 -13.61
C ILE A 14 -9.81 -17.45 -14.08
N CYS A 15 -8.49 -17.43 -13.93
CA CYS A 15 -7.65 -18.61 -14.13
C CYS A 15 -7.90 -19.59 -12.96
N ASP A 16 -8.78 -20.57 -13.18
CA ASP A 16 -9.24 -21.49 -12.14
C ASP A 16 -8.12 -22.21 -11.40
N ASP A 17 -7.05 -22.63 -12.08
CA ASP A 17 -5.93 -23.33 -11.45
C ASP A 17 -5.17 -22.43 -10.47
N VAL A 18 -4.91 -21.18 -10.86
CA VAL A 18 -4.27 -20.17 -10.00
C VAL A 18 -5.18 -19.85 -8.82
N PHE A 19 -6.48 -19.68 -9.07
CA PHE A 19 -7.43 -19.36 -8.03
C PHE A 19 -7.60 -20.49 -7.01
N ARG A 20 -7.65 -21.75 -7.47
CA ARG A 20 -7.67 -22.94 -6.60
C ARG A 20 -6.39 -23.06 -5.80
N LEU A 21 -5.23 -22.81 -6.41
CA LEU A 21 -3.94 -22.82 -5.72
C LEU A 21 -3.93 -21.81 -4.57
N ILE A 22 -4.34 -20.56 -4.84
CA ILE A 22 -4.46 -19.49 -3.84
C ILE A 22 -5.40 -19.94 -2.71
N LEU A 23 -6.61 -20.38 -3.04
CA LEU A 23 -7.61 -20.76 -2.03
C LEU A 23 -7.22 -22.03 -1.26
N SER A 24 -6.35 -22.88 -1.78
CA SER A 24 -5.86 -24.07 -1.07
C SER A 24 -5.06 -23.72 0.19
N GLN A 25 -4.41 -22.56 0.20
CA GLN A 25 -3.52 -22.09 1.25
C GLN A 25 -4.21 -21.14 2.25
N VAL A 26 -5.51 -20.89 2.08
CA VAL A 26 -6.27 -19.95 2.91
C VAL A 26 -7.32 -20.70 3.74
N ARG A 27 -7.45 -20.31 5.01
CA ARG A 27 -8.42 -20.90 5.94
C ARG A 27 -9.85 -20.42 5.64
N ALA A 28 -10.05 -19.11 5.49
CA ALA A 28 -11.35 -18.48 5.20
C ALA A 28 -11.62 -18.45 3.68
N LYS A 29 -11.75 -19.63 3.06
CA LYS A 29 -11.81 -19.77 1.59
C LYS A 29 -12.98 -19.03 0.96
N ARG A 30 -14.17 -19.09 1.58
CA ARG A 30 -15.39 -18.52 1.02
C ARG A 30 -15.32 -16.99 1.01
N GLU A 31 -14.89 -16.41 2.13
CA GLU A 31 -14.72 -14.97 2.33
C GLU A 31 -13.66 -14.45 1.35
N THR A 32 -12.49 -15.09 1.33
CA THR A 32 -11.38 -14.71 0.43
C THR A 32 -11.79 -14.81 -1.04
N ALA A 33 -12.50 -15.86 -1.42
CA ALA A 33 -13.01 -16.00 -2.79
C ALA A 33 -14.08 -14.95 -3.15
N GLY A 34 -14.82 -14.47 -2.16
CA GLY A 34 -15.73 -13.33 -2.29
C GLY A 34 -14.96 -12.03 -2.55
N ASP A 35 -13.93 -11.76 -1.74
CA ASP A 35 -13.11 -10.55 -1.86
C ASP A 35 -12.42 -10.46 -3.21
N PHE A 36 -11.85 -11.56 -3.72
CA PHE A 36 -11.24 -11.56 -5.05
C PHE A 36 -12.25 -11.24 -6.15
N ARG A 37 -13.45 -11.83 -6.11
CA ARG A 37 -14.50 -11.52 -7.09
C ARG A 37 -14.96 -10.07 -6.99
N ALA A 38 -15.09 -9.54 -5.78
CA ALA A 38 -15.44 -8.14 -5.56
C ALA A 38 -14.37 -7.18 -6.11
N GLN A 39 -13.09 -7.47 -5.87
CA GLN A 39 -11.97 -6.69 -6.42
C GLN A 39 -11.95 -6.73 -7.95
N ILE A 40 -12.16 -7.90 -8.57
CA ILE A 40 -12.26 -8.03 -10.03
C ILE A 40 -13.43 -7.20 -10.58
N ALA A 41 -14.61 -7.29 -9.95
CA ALA A 41 -15.78 -6.51 -10.36
C ALA A 41 -15.56 -4.98 -10.24
N SER A 42 -14.84 -4.55 -9.19
CA SER A 42 -14.43 -3.16 -9.00
C SER A 42 -13.50 -2.70 -10.13
N ASN A 43 -12.46 -3.49 -10.45
CA ASN A 43 -11.54 -3.21 -11.54
C ASN A 43 -12.25 -3.13 -12.89
N ASN A 44 -13.19 -4.03 -13.18
CA ASN A 44 -13.98 -3.99 -14.41
C ASN A 44 -14.82 -2.71 -14.51
N THR A 45 -15.35 -2.23 -13.39
CA THR A 45 -16.06 -0.95 -13.34
C THR A 45 -15.12 0.23 -13.54
N GLY A 46 -13.92 0.18 -12.95
CA GLY A 46 -12.85 1.16 -13.16
C GLY A 46 -12.45 1.25 -14.63
N ILE A 47 -12.19 0.12 -15.28
CA ILE A 47 -11.85 0.05 -16.71
C ILE A 47 -12.94 0.69 -17.55
N ARG A 48 -14.21 0.28 -17.35
CA ARG A 48 -15.34 0.87 -18.11
C ARG A 48 -15.39 2.40 -17.98
N ARG A 49 -15.26 2.93 -16.75
CA ARG A 49 -15.32 4.38 -16.51
C ARG A 49 -14.12 5.11 -17.10
N LEU A 50 -12.92 4.54 -16.98
CA LEU A 50 -11.71 5.11 -17.54
C LEU A 50 -11.77 5.10 -19.07
N THR A 51 -12.22 4.01 -19.70
CA THR A 51 -12.45 3.94 -21.14
C THR A 51 -13.40 5.03 -21.61
N THR A 52 -14.51 5.26 -20.92
CA THR A 52 -15.43 6.36 -21.27
C THR A 52 -14.78 7.74 -21.20
N LEU A 53 -13.89 7.98 -20.22
CA LEU A 53 -13.14 9.24 -20.15
C LEU A 53 -12.15 9.37 -21.31
N LEU A 54 -11.43 8.29 -21.63
CA LEU A 54 -10.49 8.24 -22.74
C LEU A 54 -11.18 8.44 -24.10
N GLU A 55 -12.35 7.84 -24.31
CA GLU A 55 -13.15 8.03 -25.53
C GLU A 55 -13.63 9.48 -25.67
N ARG A 56 -13.98 10.14 -24.56
CA ARG A 56 -14.51 11.51 -24.57
C ARG A 56 -13.44 12.58 -24.70
N HIS A 57 -12.27 12.37 -24.10
CA HIS A 57 -11.25 13.42 -23.93
C HIS A 57 -9.91 13.09 -24.60
N GLY A 58 -9.68 11.85 -25.02
CA GLY A 58 -8.40 11.39 -25.54
C GLY A 58 -7.42 11.01 -24.42
N SER A 59 -6.44 10.16 -24.75
CA SER A 59 -5.44 9.67 -23.78
C SER A 59 -4.58 10.78 -23.21
N ASP A 60 -4.10 11.69 -24.06
CA ASP A 60 -3.11 12.68 -23.67
C ASP A 60 -3.68 13.64 -22.63
N VAL A 61 -4.92 14.11 -22.85
CA VAL A 61 -5.65 14.97 -21.93
C VAL A 61 -5.91 14.26 -20.60
N VAL A 62 -6.37 13.00 -20.63
CA VAL A 62 -6.62 12.24 -19.39
C VAL A 62 -5.34 12.03 -18.60
N SER A 63 -4.22 11.71 -19.27
CA SER A 63 -2.91 11.57 -18.63
C SER A 63 -2.42 12.88 -18.02
N GLU A 64 -2.59 14.00 -18.71
CA GLU A 64 -2.26 15.34 -18.18
C GLU A 64 -3.03 15.62 -16.89
N TYR A 65 -4.35 15.40 -16.89
CA TYR A 65 -5.17 15.60 -15.69
C TYR A 65 -4.80 14.67 -14.54
N VAL A 66 -4.44 13.41 -14.81
CA VAL A 66 -4.00 12.48 -13.75
C VAL A 66 -2.70 12.99 -13.10
N ASN A 67 -1.74 13.45 -13.91
CA ASN A 67 -0.50 14.01 -13.40
C ASN A 67 -0.76 15.29 -12.60
N GLU A 68 -1.59 16.19 -13.13
CA GLU A 68 -1.97 17.42 -12.44
C GLU A 68 -2.68 17.16 -11.11
N LEU A 69 -3.52 16.11 -11.02
CA LEU A 69 -4.13 15.70 -9.76
C LEU A 69 -3.08 15.28 -8.72
N ILE A 70 -2.06 14.51 -9.14
CA ILE A 70 -0.97 14.09 -8.25
C ILE A 70 -0.19 15.32 -7.79
N GLU A 71 0.24 16.18 -8.71
CA GLU A 71 0.99 17.40 -8.38
C GLU A 71 0.18 18.34 -7.48
N TYR A 72 -1.12 18.50 -7.75
CA TYR A 72 -2.01 19.30 -6.92
C TYR A 72 -2.10 18.76 -5.50
N THR A 73 -2.22 17.44 -5.33
CA THR A 73 -2.22 16.83 -3.99
C THR A 73 -0.89 17.01 -3.27
N ASP A 74 0.25 16.90 -3.97
CA ASP A 74 1.57 17.14 -3.40
C ASP A 74 1.71 18.61 -2.91
N ARG A 75 1.30 19.58 -3.73
CA ARG A 75 1.29 21.00 -3.36
C ARG A 75 0.42 21.26 -2.12
N LEU A 76 -0.76 20.64 -2.05
CA LEU A 76 -1.65 20.77 -0.90
C LEU A 76 -1.03 20.15 0.36
N THR A 77 -0.49 18.95 0.27
CA THR A 77 0.18 18.28 1.39
C THR A 77 1.38 19.09 1.89
N ARG A 78 2.23 19.62 1.00
CA ARG A 78 3.35 20.49 1.36
C ARG A 78 2.90 21.77 2.04
N ALA A 79 1.83 22.40 1.55
CA ALA A 79 1.28 23.61 2.14
C ALA A 79 0.72 23.38 3.56
N GLU A 80 0.13 22.21 3.84
CA GLU A 80 -0.30 21.86 5.19
C GLU A 80 0.87 21.55 6.13
N ILE A 81 1.90 20.85 5.64
CA ILE A 81 3.11 20.56 6.42
C ILE A 81 3.84 21.86 6.80
N ALA A 82 3.95 22.82 5.87
CA ALA A 82 4.62 24.10 6.10
C ALA A 82 3.98 24.97 7.20
N LYS A 83 2.74 24.66 7.63
CA LYS A 83 2.08 25.33 8.76
C LYS A 83 2.52 24.77 10.11
N LEU A 84 3.12 23.58 10.14
CA LEU A 84 3.61 22.95 11.36
C LEU A 84 4.93 23.61 11.78
N PRO A 85 5.21 23.72 13.09
CA PRO A 85 6.48 24.27 13.53
C PRO A 85 7.65 23.40 13.05
N HIS A 86 8.71 24.05 12.56
CA HIS A 86 9.94 23.33 12.21
C HIS A 86 10.55 22.73 13.47
N GLY A 87 11.10 21.52 13.32
CA GLY A 87 11.76 20.85 14.43
C GLY A 87 11.85 19.34 14.25
N THR A 88 12.50 18.73 15.21
CA THR A 88 12.57 17.27 15.33
C THR A 88 11.66 16.83 16.46
N TYR A 89 10.68 16.01 16.11
CA TYR A 89 9.72 15.42 17.03
C TYR A 89 10.11 13.97 17.26
N HIS A 90 10.09 13.52 18.52
CA HIS A 90 10.49 12.18 18.90
C HIS A 90 9.33 11.45 19.57
N ALA A 91 9.15 10.18 19.21
CA ALA A 91 8.21 9.30 19.87
C ALA A 91 8.79 7.89 20.05
N GLU A 92 8.50 7.30 21.19
CA GLU A 92 8.79 5.89 21.47
C GLU A 92 7.54 5.19 22.01
N GLY A 93 7.40 3.91 21.67
CA GLY A 93 6.34 3.04 22.15
C GLY A 93 6.86 1.61 22.30
N VAL A 94 6.19 0.81 23.13
CA VAL A 94 6.53 -0.60 23.33
C VAL A 94 5.31 -1.44 22.96
N VAL A 95 5.53 -2.48 22.17
CA VAL A 95 4.54 -3.50 21.81
C VAL A 95 4.91 -4.78 22.55
N ASP A 96 3.90 -5.56 22.95
CA ASP A 96 4.09 -6.74 23.82
C ASP A 96 5.07 -7.78 23.26
N ASN A 97 5.02 -8.07 21.96
CA ASN A 97 6.01 -8.90 21.26
C ASN A 97 5.92 -8.83 19.72
N ASP A 98 6.85 -9.48 19.04
CA ASP A 98 6.93 -9.59 17.56
C ASP A 98 6.25 -10.85 16.99
N GLY A 99 5.67 -11.70 17.84
CA GLY A 99 5.07 -12.97 17.45
C GLY A 99 6.06 -14.12 17.22
N PHE A 100 7.37 -13.89 17.42
CA PHE A 100 8.42 -14.93 17.40
C PHE A 100 9.03 -15.18 18.77
N THR A 101 9.16 -14.12 19.57
CA THR A 101 9.63 -14.15 20.96
C THR A 101 8.55 -13.61 21.89
N ASP A 102 8.68 -13.83 23.20
CA ASP A 102 7.85 -13.14 24.21
C ASP A 102 8.48 -11.79 24.64
N ASP A 103 9.57 -11.38 23.98
CA ASP A 103 10.29 -10.17 24.32
C ASP A 103 9.54 -8.92 23.79
N PRO A 104 9.43 -7.85 24.59
CA PRO A 104 8.78 -6.62 24.16
C PRO A 104 9.56 -5.91 23.06
N VAL A 105 8.84 -5.39 22.06
CA VAL A 105 9.42 -4.69 20.91
C VAL A 105 9.34 -3.18 21.14
N LYS A 106 10.49 -2.53 21.23
CA LYS A 106 10.56 -1.07 21.30
C LYS A 106 10.54 -0.46 19.90
N LEU A 107 9.51 0.34 19.63
CA LEU A 107 9.38 1.16 18.43
C LEU A 107 9.84 2.58 18.75
N VAL A 108 10.74 3.11 17.94
CA VAL A 108 11.27 4.47 18.06
C VAL A 108 11.13 5.14 16.71
N CYS A 109 10.62 6.35 16.68
CA CYS A 109 10.62 7.17 15.47
C CYS A 109 10.93 8.62 15.81
N SER A 110 11.52 9.30 14.83
CA SER A 110 11.66 10.74 14.84
C SER A 110 11.06 11.29 13.55
N ILE A 111 10.45 12.46 13.62
CA ILE A 111 9.94 13.19 12.47
C ILE A 111 10.69 14.51 12.41
N VAL A 112 11.31 14.81 11.27
CA VAL A 112 11.91 16.11 10.99
C VAL A 112 10.97 16.89 10.11
N ILE A 113 10.60 18.09 10.56
CA ILE A 113 9.81 19.06 9.78
C ILE A 113 10.71 20.26 9.47
N ASP A 114 10.89 20.52 8.17
CA ASP A 114 11.71 21.60 7.63
C ASP A 114 11.10 22.15 6.32
N ASP A 115 11.87 22.97 5.60
CA ASP A 115 11.44 23.59 4.34
C ASP A 115 11.20 22.56 3.21
N ASP A 116 11.83 21.37 3.27
CA ASP A 116 11.68 20.32 2.25
C ASP A 116 10.46 19.42 2.53
N GLY A 117 9.93 19.46 3.76
CA GLY A 117 8.67 18.86 4.16
C GLY A 117 8.76 18.09 5.47
N CYS A 118 8.28 16.84 5.45
CA CYS A 118 8.22 15.97 6.62
C CYS A 118 8.95 14.67 6.33
N CYS A 119 9.99 14.38 7.10
CA CYS A 119 10.81 13.18 6.96
C CYS A 119 10.66 12.29 8.19
N LEU A 120 10.19 11.06 7.99
CA LEU A 120 10.16 10.02 9.02
C LEU A 120 11.53 9.34 9.09
N ILE A 121 12.20 9.51 10.22
CA ILE A 121 13.45 8.84 10.56
C ILE A 121 13.11 7.76 11.58
N THR A 122 13.11 6.51 11.13
CA THR A 122 13.19 5.38 12.06
C THR A 122 14.66 4.97 12.17
N PRO A 123 15.18 4.69 13.38
CA PRO A 123 16.41 3.93 13.47
C PRO A 123 16.20 2.62 12.69
N ALA A 124 17.26 2.11 12.06
CA ALA A 124 17.22 0.73 11.59
C ALA A 124 16.71 -0.10 12.79
N VAL A 125 15.55 -0.73 12.63
CA VAL A 125 15.08 -1.67 13.65
C VAL A 125 16.14 -2.76 13.60
N THR A 126 17.08 -2.71 14.54
CA THR A 126 17.88 -3.87 14.89
C THR A 126 16.86 -4.81 15.52
N LEU A 127 16.14 -5.54 14.67
CA LEU A 127 15.67 -6.87 15.02
C LEU A 127 16.92 -7.50 15.59
N SER A 128 16.94 -7.68 16.90
CA SER A 128 18.06 -8.26 17.61
C SER A 128 18.60 -9.42 16.78
N ASP A 129 19.92 -9.46 16.60
CA ASP A 129 20.70 -10.43 15.83
C ASP A 129 20.44 -11.91 16.23
N GLN A 130 19.21 -12.42 16.08
CA GLN A 130 18.84 -13.71 16.66
C GLN A 130 18.18 -14.71 15.70
N HIS A 131 17.76 -14.33 14.49
CA HIS A 131 17.11 -15.31 13.59
C HIS A 131 17.56 -15.25 12.11
N ARG A 132 18.86 -15.03 11.87
CA ARG A 132 19.54 -15.45 10.64
C ARG A 132 20.27 -16.77 10.87
N SER A 133 19.55 -17.85 11.19
CA SER A 133 20.08 -19.20 11.01
C SER A 133 18.95 -20.23 11.00
N THR A 134 18.29 -20.38 9.85
CA THR A 134 17.88 -21.68 9.26
C THR A 134 17.41 -21.49 7.82
#